data_AF-A0A963BTF3-F1
#
_entry.id   AF-A0A963BTF3-F1
#
_cell.length_a   1.000
_cell.length_b   1.000
_cell.length_c   1.000
_cell.angle_alpha   90.00
_cell.angle_beta   90.00
_cell.angle_gamma   90.00
#
_symmetry.space_group_name_H-M   'P 1'
#
loop_
_entity.id
_entity.type
_entity.pdbx_description
1 polymer ?
#
loop_
_entity_poly.entity_id
_entity_poly.type
_entity_poly.pdbx_seq_one_letter_code
_entity_poly.pdbx_strand_id
1 'polypeptide(L)'
;MSYKRLTFEARYVIYHLIGVQANNMFEKEIAYFAESFRGRLADDMLDGVMSYVENDEDPLALEILCDHLIEDAIAMNDEDRTALSRLLSAMELDDSDPSFLYCLSRST
;
A
#
# COMPACT_ATOMS: atom_id res chain seq x y z
N MET A 1 17.20 -29.54 -3.82
CA MET A 1 15.86 -29.30 -4.41
C MET A 1 15.55 -27.82 -4.24
N SER A 2 15.63 -27.06 -5.32
CA SER A 2 15.37 -25.61 -5.31
C SER A 2 13.91 -25.41 -5.71
N TYR A 3 13.06 -24.98 -4.78
CA TYR A 3 11.67 -24.63 -5.09
C TYR A 3 11.70 -23.33 -5.90
N LYS A 4 11.41 -23.43 -7.20
CA LYS A 4 11.24 -22.27 -8.06
C LYS A 4 10.10 -21.43 -7.47
N ARG A 5 10.38 -20.14 -7.19
CA ARG A 5 9.36 -19.17 -6.78
C ARG A 5 8.23 -19.20 -7.83
N LEU A 6 7.01 -19.48 -7.38
CA LEU A 6 5.81 -19.30 -8.19
C LEU A 6 5.62 -17.80 -8.45
N THR A 7 5.28 -17.46 -9.69
CA THR A 7 4.93 -16.11 -10.12
C THR A 7 3.70 -15.61 -9.37
N PHE A 8 3.56 -14.29 -9.24
CA PHE A 8 2.45 -13.61 -8.55
C PHE A 8 1.07 -14.16 -8.98
N GLU A 9 0.83 -14.23 -10.30
CA GLU A 9 -0.36 -14.83 -10.91
C GLU A 9 -0.67 -16.25 -10.43
N ALA A 10 0.36 -17.08 -10.29
CA ALA A 10 0.19 -18.47 -9.90
C ALA A 10 -0.12 -18.62 -8.40
N ARG A 11 0.32 -17.67 -7.55
CA ARG A 11 -0.06 -17.64 -6.14
C ARG A 11 -1.50 -17.18 -5.97
N TYR A 12 -1.90 -16.14 -6.70
CA TYR A 12 -3.25 -15.57 -6.70
C TYR A 12 -4.32 -16.63 -7.02
N VAL A 13 -4.09 -17.42 -8.07
CA VAL A 13 -5.00 -18.52 -8.47
C VAL A 13 -5.06 -19.64 -7.43
N ILE A 14 -3.95 -19.96 -6.75
CA ILE A 14 -3.93 -21.00 -5.71
C ILE A 14 -4.76 -20.58 -4.50
N TYR A 15 -4.67 -19.33 -4.05
CA TYR A 15 -5.46 -18.82 -2.92
C TYR A 15 -6.96 -18.80 -3.23
N HIS A 16 -7.34 -18.41 -4.46
CA HIS A 16 -8.74 -18.37 -4.87
C HIS A 16 -9.36 -19.78 -5.01
N LEU A 17 -8.57 -20.78 -5.44
CA LEU A 17 -9.04 -22.16 -5.60
C LEU A 17 -9.23 -22.92 -4.28
N ILE A 18 -8.61 -22.49 -3.18
CA ILE A 18 -8.72 -23.16 -1.87
C ILE A 18 -9.82 -22.60 -0.96
N GLY A 19 -10.60 -21.60 -1.40
CA GLY A 19 -11.75 -21.09 -0.65
C GLY A 19 -11.40 -20.48 0.71
N VAL A 20 -10.15 -20.08 0.90
CA VAL A 20 -9.73 -19.28 2.06
C VAL A 20 -10.02 -17.83 1.66
N GLN A 21 -11.02 -17.20 2.27
CA GLN A 21 -11.12 -15.72 2.20
C GLN A 21 -9.74 -15.20 2.62
N ALA A 22 -9.03 -14.59 1.69
CA ALA A 22 -7.76 -13.96 1.99
C ALA A 22 -8.06 -12.91 3.07
N ASN A 23 -7.53 -13.10 4.28
CA ASN A 23 -7.20 -11.94 5.07
C ASN A 23 -6.22 -11.19 4.18
N ASN A 24 -6.62 -10.01 3.72
CA ASN A 24 -5.95 -9.37 2.62
C ASN A 24 -4.47 -9.13 2.98
N MET A 25 -3.56 -9.43 2.04
CA MET A 25 -2.19 -9.83 2.35
C MET A 25 -1.37 -8.72 3.04
N PHE A 26 -1.74 -7.45 2.79
CA PHE A 26 -1.11 -6.28 3.40
C PHE A 26 -2.09 -5.41 4.19
N GLU A 27 -3.29 -5.91 4.50
CA GLU A 27 -4.35 -5.14 5.15
C GLU A 27 -3.86 -4.45 6.42
N LYS A 28 -3.15 -5.20 7.27
CA LYS A 28 -2.66 -4.67 8.55
C LYS A 28 -1.59 -3.63 8.33
N GLU A 29 -0.64 -3.90 7.44
CA GLU A 29 0.49 -3.04 7.16
C GLU A 29 0.04 -1.71 6.54
N ILE A 30 -0.93 -1.75 5.61
CA ILE A 30 -1.55 -0.56 5.02
C ILE A 30 -2.38 0.18 6.07
N ALA A 31 -3.17 -0.51 6.89
CA ALA A 31 -3.94 0.12 7.97
C ALA A 31 -3.04 0.84 8.97
N TYR A 32 -1.95 0.20 9.43
CA TYR A 32 -0.97 0.84 10.32
C TYR A 32 -0.30 2.05 9.68
N PHE A 33 0.00 1.98 8.39
CA PHE A 33 0.60 3.09 7.67
C PHE A 33 -0.38 4.26 7.50
N ALA A 34 -1.61 3.99 7.06
CA ALA A 34 -2.67 5.00 6.94
C ALA A 34 -2.98 5.67 8.29
N GLU A 35 -3.07 4.88 9.36
CA GLU A 35 -3.34 5.36 10.72
C GLU A 35 -2.27 6.35 11.23
N SER A 36 -1.03 6.25 10.76
CA SER A 36 0.04 7.19 11.12
C SER A 36 -0.24 8.63 10.65
N PHE A 37 -1.18 8.80 9.72
CA PHE A 37 -1.64 10.10 9.22
C PHE A 37 -2.94 10.57 9.87
N ARG A 38 -3.50 9.84 10.85
CA ARG A 38 -4.70 10.28 11.56
C ARG A 38 -4.50 11.65 12.22
N GLY A 39 -5.49 12.53 12.06
CA GLY A 39 -5.45 13.90 12.54
C GLY A 39 -4.61 14.85 11.67
N ARG A 40 -3.97 14.32 10.61
CA ARG A 40 -3.28 15.09 9.58
C ARG A 40 -4.02 14.99 8.25
N LEU A 41 -4.52 13.80 7.93
CA LEU A 41 -5.46 13.54 6.85
C LEU A 41 -6.89 13.44 7.40
N ALA A 42 -7.88 13.79 6.59
CA ALA A 42 -9.29 13.67 6.95
C ALA A 42 -9.70 12.20 7.10
N ASP A 43 -10.57 11.90 8.08
CA ASP A 43 -10.95 10.52 8.41
C ASP A 43 -11.68 9.83 7.24
N ASP A 44 -12.44 10.57 6.44
CA ASP A 44 -13.14 10.04 5.25
C ASP A 44 -12.19 9.59 4.15
N MET A 45 -11.01 10.22 4.02
CA MET A 45 -9.97 9.79 3.10
C MET A 45 -9.29 8.51 3.58
N LEU A 46 -9.06 8.39 4.89
CA LEU A 46 -8.53 7.16 5.50
C LEU A 46 -9.52 6.00 5.34
N ASP A 47 -10.80 6.24 5.58
CA ASP A 47 -11.86 5.25 5.37
C ASP A 47 -11.95 4.86 3.88
N GLY A 48 -11.79 5.83 2.97
CA GLY A 48 -11.69 5.60 1.53
C GLY A 48 -10.58 4.62 1.18
N VAL A 49 -9.35 4.87 1.65
CA VAL A 49 -8.20 3.97 1.46
C VAL A 49 -8.50 2.55 1.97
N MET A 50 -9.12 2.44 3.15
CA MET A 50 -9.45 1.13 3.71
C MET A 50 -10.51 0.38 2.89
N SER A 51 -11.42 1.09 2.21
CA SER A 51 -12.39 0.42 1.33
C SER A 51 -11.73 -0.30 0.14
N TYR A 52 -10.59 0.22 -0.37
CA TYR A 52 -9.82 -0.45 -1.43
C TYR A 52 -9.10 -1.69 -0.90
N VAL A 53 -8.54 -1.59 0.30
CA VAL A 53 -7.97 -2.75 1.01
C VAL A 53 -9.04 -3.82 1.23
N GLU A 54 -10.25 -3.48 1.65
CA GLU A 54 -11.32 -4.48 1.82
C GLU A 54 -11.73 -5.19 0.52
N ASN A 55 -11.38 -4.64 -0.64
CA ASN A 55 -11.64 -5.20 -1.96
C ASN A 55 -10.41 -5.84 -2.62
N ASP A 56 -9.36 -6.17 -1.85
CA ASP A 56 -8.09 -6.75 -2.33
C ASP A 56 -7.33 -5.86 -3.33
N GLU A 57 -7.58 -4.54 -3.31
CA GLU A 57 -6.94 -3.55 -4.20
C GLU A 57 -5.78 -2.83 -3.48
N ASP A 58 -4.91 -3.58 -2.79
CA ASP A 58 -3.80 -3.05 -1.97
C ASP A 58 -2.91 -2.02 -2.70
N PRO A 59 -2.46 -2.24 -3.96
CA PRO A 59 -1.63 -1.26 -4.65
C PRO A 59 -2.36 0.06 -4.84
N LEU A 60 -3.62 0.00 -5.26
CA LEU A 60 -4.47 1.16 -5.49
C LEU A 60 -4.77 1.90 -4.19
N ALA A 61 -4.94 1.17 -3.08
CA ALA A 61 -5.08 1.78 -1.76
C ALA A 61 -3.87 2.65 -1.39
N LEU A 62 -2.64 2.19 -1.69
CA LEU A 62 -1.43 2.98 -1.49
C LEU A 62 -1.31 4.16 -2.45
N GLU A 63 -1.70 4.01 -3.71
CA GLU A 63 -1.72 5.10 -4.70
C GLU A 63 -2.64 6.22 -4.23
N ILE A 64 -3.89 5.88 -3.86
CA ILE A 64 -4.89 6.85 -3.39
C ILE A 64 -4.44 7.54 -2.10
N LEU A 65 -3.83 6.80 -1.17
CA LEU A 65 -3.26 7.40 0.03
C LEU A 65 -2.15 8.41 -0.33
N CYS A 66 -1.25 8.06 -1.25
CA CYS A 66 -0.19 8.96 -1.70
C CYS A 66 -0.75 10.22 -2.37
N ASP A 67 -1.76 10.07 -3.24
CA ASP A 67 -2.45 11.17 -3.88
C ASP A 67 -3.05 12.13 -2.85
N HIS A 68 -3.77 11.62 -1.85
CA HIS A 68 -4.33 12.45 -0.78
C HIS A 68 -3.26 13.17 0.03
N LEU A 69 -2.14 12.52 0.35
CA LEU A 69 -1.03 13.15 1.06
C LEU A 69 -0.41 14.29 0.23
N ILE A 70 -0.33 14.14 -1.09
CA ILE A 70 0.20 15.16 -2.00
C ILE A 70 -0.79 16.33 -2.13
N GLU A 71 -2.06 16.03 -2.41
CA GLU A 71 -3.12 17.03 -2.62
C GLU A 71 -3.31 17.91 -1.38
N ASP A 72 -3.32 17.31 -0.19
CA ASP A 72 -3.47 18.02 1.09
C ASP A 72 -2.15 18.56 1.65
N ALA A 73 -1.04 18.42 0.91
CA ALA A 73 0.30 18.84 1.30
C ALA A 73 0.75 18.29 2.68
N ILE A 74 0.41 17.04 2.98
CA ILE A 74 0.77 16.35 4.20
C ILE A 74 2.23 15.90 4.13
N ALA A 75 3.09 16.53 4.92
CA ALA A 75 4.53 16.29 4.87
C ALA A 75 4.95 14.89 5.38
N MET A 76 5.45 14.01 4.53
CA MET A 76 6.03 12.73 4.97
C MET A 76 7.44 12.90 5.54
N ASN A 77 7.66 12.41 6.76
CA ASN A 77 8.99 12.35 7.38
C ASN A 77 9.80 11.14 6.84
N ASP A 78 11.06 11.02 7.25
CA ASP A 78 11.95 9.93 6.77
C ASP A 78 11.47 8.52 7.21
N GLU A 79 10.79 8.40 8.35
CA GLU A 79 10.20 7.14 8.82
C GLU A 79 9.00 6.74 7.96
N ASP A 80 8.12 7.70 7.64
CA ASP A 80 6.95 7.50 6.77
C ASP A 80 7.40 6.99 5.38
N ARG A 81 8.44 7.62 4.81
CA ARG A 81 9.01 7.24 3.50
C ARG A 81 9.66 5.87 3.53
N THR A 82 10.34 5.55 4.64
CA THR A 82 10.93 4.23 4.85
C THR A 82 9.84 3.15 4.96
N ALA A 83 8.72 3.45 5.63
CA ALA A 83 7.58 2.55 5.72
C ALA A 83 6.94 2.32 4.35
N LEU A 84 6.69 3.38 3.58
CA LEU A 84 6.17 3.29 2.22
C LEU A 84 7.08 2.46 1.31
N SER A 85 8.39 2.74 1.28
CA SER A 85 9.35 1.98 0.47
C SER A 85 9.37 0.48 0.81
N ARG A 86 9.22 0.12 2.09
CA ARG A 86 9.11 -1.27 2.52
C ARG A 86 7.83 -1.94 2.04
N LEU A 87 6.70 -1.22 2.08
CA LEU A 87 5.42 -1.71 1.58
C LEU A 87 5.49 -1.96 0.07
N LEU A 88 5.97 -0.98 -0.71
CA LEU A 88 6.14 -1.13 -2.16
C LEU A 88 7.06 -2.31 -2.50
N SER A 89 8.19 -2.44 -1.79
CA SER A 89 9.11 -3.56 -1.98
C SER A 89 8.46 -4.92 -1.66
N ALA A 90 7.65 -4.99 -0.61
CA ALA A 90 6.96 -6.22 -0.22
C ALA A 90 5.89 -6.63 -1.23
N MET A 91 5.28 -5.65 -1.88
CA MET A 91 4.26 -5.81 -2.93
C MET A 91 4.84 -5.97 -4.34
N GLU A 92 6.17 -5.89 -4.48
CA GLU A 92 6.87 -5.90 -5.77
C GLU A 92 6.42 -4.74 -6.71
N LEU A 93 6.07 -3.58 -6.12
CA LEU A 93 5.71 -2.35 -6.83
C LEU A 93 6.96 -1.52 -7.17
N ASP A 94 6.88 -0.78 -8.27
CA ASP A 94 7.95 0.11 -8.74
C ASP A 94 7.93 1.43 -7.95
N ASP A 95 8.99 1.70 -7.20
CA ASP A 95 9.13 2.92 -6.41
C ASP A 95 9.48 4.15 -7.26
N SER A 96 9.76 3.95 -8.54
CA SER A 96 9.90 5.01 -9.54
C SER A 96 8.59 5.35 -10.27
N ASP A 97 7.51 4.63 -9.98
CA ASP A 97 6.18 4.96 -10.50
C ASP A 97 5.77 6.37 -10.02
N PRO A 98 5.27 7.25 -10.92
CA PRO A 98 4.86 8.60 -10.55
C PRO A 98 3.90 8.66 -9.35
N SER A 99 3.05 7.64 -9.17
CA SER A 99 2.07 7.54 -8.08
C SER A 99 2.74 7.48 -6.70
N PHE A 100 3.98 6.97 -6.63
CA PHE A 100 4.74 6.85 -5.38
C PHE A 100 5.97 7.76 -5.32
N LEU A 101 6.53 8.12 -6.48
CA LEU A 101 7.77 8.88 -6.60
C LEU A 101 7.71 10.22 -5.86
N TYR A 102 6.57 10.91 -5.89
CA TYR A 102 6.41 12.18 -5.19
C TYR A 102 6.39 12.00 -3.66
N CYS A 103 5.76 10.93 -3.16
CA CYS A 103 5.78 10.58 -1.74
C CYS A 103 7.15 10.10 -1.26
N LEU A 104 8.00 9.58 -2.15
CA LEU A 104 9.35 9.09 -1.80
C LEU A 104 10.46 10.12 -2.01
N SER A 105 10.33 10.99 -3.01
CA SER A 105 11.28 12.07 -3.26
C SER A 105 11.08 13.17 -2.23
N ARG A 106 12.17 13.57 -1.55
CA ARG A 106 12.16 14.64 -0.54
C ARG A 106 11.37 15.85 -1.05
N SER A 107 10.22 16.09 -0.42
CA SER A 107 9.52 17.36 -0.53
C SER A 107 10.45 18.38 0.12
N THR A 108 10.96 19.30 -0.69
CA THR A 108 11.85 20.41 -0.30
C THR A 108 11.33 21.22 0.87
#